data_AF-A0A2N0RE00-F1
#
_entry.id   AF-A0A2N0RE00-F1
#
_cell.length_a   1.000
_cell.length_b   1.000
_cell.length_c   1.000
_cell.angle_alpha   90.00
_cell.angle_beta   90.00
_cell.angle_gamma   90.00
#
_symmetry.space_group_name_H-M   'P 1'
#
loop_
_entity.id
_entity.type
_entity.pdbx_description
1 polymer ?
#
loop_
_entity_poly.entity_id
_entity_poly.type
_entity_poly.pdbx_seq_one_letter_code
_entity_poly.pdbx_strand_id
1 'polypeptide(L)'
;MDPKFFEQSPSSSENQKYGLTEKSDIYSLGVLFWELISRSSPFNFEKKGFDRDSIKLMILNRVRENPIPKTNDKFVSLYKKCWQHEPDERPPICQVIEELDSIKVK
;
A
#
# COMPACT_ATOMS: atom_id res chain seq x y z
N MET A 1 3.39 6.38 -0.43
CA MET A 1 4.72 6.33 0.21
C MET A 1 4.70 5.27 1.31
N ASP A 2 5.75 4.46 1.41
CA ASP A 2 5.85 3.35 2.36
C ASP A 2 5.71 3.83 3.81
N PRO A 3 4.98 3.13 4.70
CA PRO A 3 4.86 3.55 6.08
C PRO A 3 6.21 3.57 6.82
N LYS A 4 7.13 2.64 6.50
CA LYS A 4 8.46 2.57 7.12
C LYS A 4 9.35 3.75 6.77
N PHE A 5 9.10 4.41 5.63
CA PHE A 5 9.75 5.67 5.30
C PHE A 5 9.43 6.75 6.34
N PHE A 6 8.19 6.77 6.85
CA PHE A 6 7.71 7.77 7.81
C PHE A 6 8.08 7.49 9.27
N GLU A 7 8.36 6.23 9.62
CA GLU A 7 8.70 5.79 10.98
C GLU A 7 10.16 6.07 11.36
N GLN A 8 11.01 6.49 10.43
CA GLN A 8 12.39 6.85 10.73
C GLN A 8 12.45 8.04 11.70
N SER A 9 12.89 7.74 12.93
CA SER A 9 13.19 8.74 13.96
C SER A 9 14.51 9.47 13.65
N PRO A 10 14.63 10.78 13.92
CA PRO A 10 15.91 11.48 13.86
C PRO A 10 16.91 11.04 14.96
N SER A 11 16.50 10.18 15.90
CA SER A 11 17.34 9.71 17.02
C SER A 11 18.08 8.39 16.78
N SER A 12 17.86 7.69 15.67
CA SER A 12 18.69 6.54 15.30
C SER A 12 19.97 7.06 14.65
N SER A 13 21.12 6.76 15.28
CA SER A 13 22.48 7.00 14.78
C SER A 13 22.53 7.14 13.26
N GLU A 14 22.95 8.31 12.79
CA GLU A 14 23.15 8.66 11.38
C GLU A 14 23.73 7.46 10.61
N ASN A 15 22.91 6.72 9.85
CA ASN A 15 23.28 6.00 8.61
C ASN A 15 22.27 4.96 8.06
N GLN A 16 21.12 4.70 8.66
CA GLN A 16 20.08 3.90 7.98
C GLN A 16 18.90 4.74 7.55
N LYS A 17 19.14 5.52 6.48
CA LYS A 17 18.07 6.03 5.63
C LYS A 17 17.32 4.82 5.09
N TYR A 18 16.00 4.73 5.31
CA TYR A 18 15.14 3.70 4.72
C TYR A 18 15.39 3.70 3.21
N GLY A 19 16.07 2.65 2.76
CA GLY A 19 16.35 2.44 1.36
C GLY A 19 15.05 2.08 0.65
N LEU A 20 14.92 2.51 -0.60
CA LEU A 20 13.92 1.94 -1.48
C LEU A 20 14.27 0.44 -1.63
N THR A 21 13.33 -0.40 -1.25
CA THR A 21 13.45 -1.86 -1.31
C THR A 21 12.38 -2.43 -2.23
N GLU A 22 12.58 -3.66 -2.70
CA GLU A 22 11.54 -4.39 -3.42
C GLU A 22 10.22 -4.42 -2.64
N LYS A 23 10.28 -4.53 -1.31
CA LYS A 23 9.08 -4.49 -0.45
C LYS A 23 8.37 -3.14 -0.49
N SER A 24 9.10 -2.03 -0.67
CA SER A 24 8.50 -0.70 -0.85
C SER A 24 7.84 -0.52 -2.21
N ASP A 25 8.36 -1.20 -3.24
CA ASP A 25 7.72 -1.27 -4.56
C ASP A 25 6.41 -2.06 -4.47
N ILE A 26 6.42 -3.20 -3.78
CA ILE A 26 5.21 -4.03 -3.54
C ILE A 26 4.13 -3.24 -2.80
N TYR A 27 4.51 -2.46 -1.78
CA TYR A 27 3.56 -1.59 -1.10
C TYR A 27 2.91 -0.57 -2.05
N SER A 28 3.73 0.10 -2.86
CA SER A 28 3.26 1.09 -3.82
C SER A 28 2.37 0.46 -4.90
N LEU A 29 2.68 -0.77 -5.30
CA LEU A 29 1.83 -1.57 -6.19
C LEU A 29 0.47 -1.90 -5.57
N GLY A 30 0.42 -2.22 -4.27
CA GLY A 30 -0.84 -2.44 -3.54
C GLY A 30 -1.73 -1.19 -3.52
N VAL A 31 -1.15 -0.01 -3.30
CA VAL A 31 -1.87 1.27 -3.38
C VAL A 31 -2.37 1.50 -4.81
N LEU A 32 -1.52 1.31 -5.82
CA LEU A 32 -1.88 1.47 -7.23
C LEU A 32 -3.04 0.55 -7.65
N PHE A 33 -3.03 -0.72 -7.21
CA PHE A 33 -4.13 -1.65 -7.48
C PHE A 33 -5.47 -1.14 -6.92
N TRP A 34 -5.47 -0.59 -5.71
CA TRP A 34 -6.68 0.01 -5.16
C TRP A 34 -7.10 1.25 -5.97
N GLU A 35 -6.18 2.13 -6.35
CA GLU A 35 -6.44 3.32 -7.17
C GLU A 35 -7.05 2.98 -8.54
N LEU A 36 -6.53 1.95 -9.22
CA LEU A 36 -7.05 1.52 -10.53
C LEU A 36 -8.50 1.02 -10.44
N ILE A 37 -8.85 0.32 -9.36
CA ILE A 37 -10.20 -0.19 -9.13
C ILE A 37 -11.15 0.91 -8.68
N SER A 38 -10.71 1.78 -7.75
CA SER A 38 -11.54 2.85 -7.20
C SER A 38 -11.69 4.05 -8.13
N ARG A 39 -10.75 4.20 -9.08
CA ARG A 39 -10.59 5.39 -9.94
C ARG A 39 -10.58 6.69 -9.14
N SER A 40 -9.99 6.64 -7.95
CA SER A 40 -9.99 7.72 -6.96
C SER A 40 -8.63 7.81 -6.30
N SER A 41 -8.25 9.01 -5.86
CA SER A 41 -7.06 9.21 -5.05
C SER A 41 -7.15 8.46 -3.71
N PRO A 42 -6.04 7.90 -3.18
CA PRO A 42 -5.97 7.29 -1.86
C PRO A 42 -6.52 8.22 -0.79
N PHE A 43 -7.24 7.68 0.19
CA PHE A 43 -7.94 8.46 1.22
C PHE A 43 -8.91 9.56 0.69
N ASN A 44 -9.17 9.60 -0.62
CA ASN A 44 -9.89 10.66 -1.31
C ASN A 44 -9.32 12.06 -0.98
N PHE A 45 -7.99 12.17 -0.88
CA PHE A 45 -7.32 13.36 -0.36
C PHE A 45 -7.64 14.63 -1.15
N GLU A 46 -7.85 14.52 -2.46
CA GLU A 46 -8.18 15.66 -3.32
C GLU A 46 -9.54 16.27 -2.99
N LYS A 47 -10.54 15.43 -2.70
CA LYS A 47 -11.90 15.91 -2.37
C LYS A 47 -12.05 16.29 -0.90
N LYS A 48 -11.32 15.61 -0.01
CA LYS A 48 -11.38 15.87 1.43
C LYS A 48 -10.45 17.00 1.89
N GLY A 49 -9.56 17.47 1.02
CA GLY A 49 -8.59 18.51 1.35
C GLY A 49 -7.59 18.06 2.41
N PHE A 50 -7.28 16.76 2.48
CA PHE A 50 -6.27 16.26 3.40
C PHE A 50 -4.88 16.67 2.91
N ASP A 51 -4.11 17.29 3.80
CA ASP A 51 -2.71 17.58 3.55
C ASP A 51 -1.85 16.31 3.69
N ARG A 52 -0.56 16.44 3.34
CA ARG A 52 0.38 15.31 3.40
C ARG A 52 0.54 14.75 4.80
N ASP A 53 0.50 15.59 5.84
CA ASP A 53 0.72 15.16 7.22
C ASP A 53 -0.48 14.38 7.76
N SER A 54 -1.70 14.76 7.37
CA SER A 54 -2.92 14.03 7.67
C SER A 54 -2.91 12.63 7.05
N ILE A 55 -2.53 12.53 5.77
CA ILE A 55 -2.40 11.23 5.07
C ILE A 55 -1.31 10.38 5.74
N LYS A 56 -0.16 10.98 6.05
CA LYS A 56 0.94 10.31 6.77
C LYS A 56 0.45 9.72 8.09
N LEU A 57 -0.28 10.50 8.90
CA LEU A 57 -0.81 10.06 10.19
C LEU A 57 -1.81 8.92 10.04
N MET A 58 -2.71 8.99 9.04
CA MET A 58 -3.63 7.90 8.72
C MET A 58 -2.89 6.60 8.39
N ILE A 59 -1.87 6.68 7.53
CA ILE A 59 -1.04 5.53 7.16
C ILE A 59 -0.32 4.94 8.39
N LEU A 60 0.29 5.78 9.22
CA LEU A 60 0.98 5.35 10.45
C LEU A 60 0.02 4.67 11.44
N ASN A 61 -1.22 5.18 11.53
CA ASN A 61 -2.30 4.61 12.33
C ASN A 61 -2.98 3.39 11.69
N ARG A 62 -2.36 2.78 10.67
CA ARG A 62 -2.86 1.58 9.98
C ARG A 62 -4.21 1.77 9.28
N VAL A 63 -4.63 3.01 9.03
CA VAL A 63 -5.87 3.29 8.29
C VAL A 63 -5.68 2.96 6.82
N ARG A 64 -6.66 2.26 6.24
CA ARG A 64 -6.72 1.92 4.81
C ARG A 64 -8.10 2.10 4.24
N GLU A 65 -8.15 2.16 2.92
CA GLU A 65 -9.38 2.28 2.16
C GLU A 65 -10.22 1.01 2.22
N ASN A 66 -11.54 1.20 2.11
CA ASN A 66 -12.48 0.10 2.03
C ASN A 66 -12.42 -0.55 0.63
N PRO A 67 -12.68 -1.87 0.54
CA PRO A 67 -12.85 -2.54 -0.74
C PRO A 67 -13.97 -1.92 -1.57
N ILE A 68 -13.77 -1.81 -2.87
CA ILE A 68 -14.79 -1.35 -3.80
C ILE A 68 -15.79 -2.50 -4.06
N PRO A 69 -17.10 -2.29 -3.87
CA PRO A 69 -18.11 -3.31 -4.12
C PRO A 69 -17.97 -3.92 -5.51
N LYS A 70 -18.25 -5.23 -5.63
CA LYS A 70 -18.16 -6.01 -6.87
C LYS A 70 -16.73 -6.22 -7.42
N THR A 71 -15.70 -5.83 -6.70
CA THR A 71 -14.31 -6.24 -7.01
C THR A 71 -14.13 -7.71 -6.65
N ASN A 72 -13.35 -8.45 -7.44
CA ASN A 72 -13.03 -9.85 -7.14
C ASN A 72 -12.32 -9.98 -5.78
N ASP A 73 -12.83 -10.83 -4.88
CA ASP A 73 -12.32 -10.99 -3.52
C ASP A 73 -10.85 -11.43 -3.46
N LYS A 74 -10.39 -12.23 -4.45
CA LYS A 74 -8.97 -12.59 -4.55
C LYS A 74 -8.11 -11.39 -4.85
N PHE A 75 -8.55 -10.50 -5.75
CA PHE A 75 -7.85 -9.26 -6.05
C PHE A 75 -7.85 -8.32 -4.84
N VAL A 76 -8.96 -8.26 -4.10
CA VAL A 76 -9.05 -7.53 -2.83
C VAL A 76 -8.05 -8.05 -1.80
N SER A 77 -7.97 -9.37 -1.64
CA SER A 77 -7.00 -9.99 -0.75
C SER A 77 -5.56 -9.67 -1.19
N LEU A 78 -5.27 -9.76 -2.49
CA LEU A 78 -3.96 -9.52 -3.05
C LEU A 78 -3.44 -8.11 -2.76
N TYR A 79 -4.17 -7.05 -3.18
CA TYR A 79 -3.67 -5.69 -2.93
C TYR A 79 -3.60 -5.38 -1.43
N LYS A 80 -4.46 -6.01 -0.61
CA LYS A 80 -4.38 -5.90 0.84
C LYS A 80 -3.13 -6.53 1.44
N LYS A 81 -2.65 -7.65 0.90
CA LYS A 81 -1.35 -8.23 1.28
C LYS A 81 -0.20 -7.32 0.83
N CYS A 82 -0.28 -6.75 -0.37
CA CYS A 82 0.77 -5.90 -0.92
C CYS A 82 1.02 -4.64 -0.06
N TRP A 83 -0.03 -3.98 0.45
CA TRP A 83 0.11 -2.75 1.24
C TRP A 83 0.16 -2.97 2.76
N GLN A 84 0.51 -4.18 3.23
CA GLN A 84 0.68 -4.44 4.65
C GLN A 84 1.71 -3.51 5.26
N HIS A 85 1.53 -3.20 6.55
CA HIS A 85 2.39 -2.22 7.19
C HIS A 85 3.82 -2.75 7.33
N GLU A 86 3.98 -3.98 7.81
CA GLU A 86 5.28 -4.60 7.95
C GLU A 86 5.79 -5.12 6.59
N PRO A 87 7.01 -4.75 6.15
CA PRO A 87 7.55 -5.19 4.85
C PRO A 87 7.61 -6.71 4.67
N ASP A 88 7.86 -7.45 5.74
CA ASP A 88 7.99 -8.91 5.69
C ASP A 88 6.66 -9.62 5.43
N GLU A 89 5.53 -8.98 5.75
CA GLU A 89 4.18 -9.49 5.48
C GLU A 89 3.75 -9.32 4.02
N ARG A 90 4.53 -8.58 3.23
CA ARG A 90 4.23 -8.31 1.82
C ARG A 90 4.80 -9.43 0.94
N PRO A 91 4.06 -9.94 -0.05
CA PRO A 91 4.57 -10.98 -0.94
C PRO A 91 5.72 -10.47 -1.83
N PRO A 92 6.67 -11.32 -2.25
CA PRO A 92 7.58 -11.00 -3.35
C PRO A 92 6.81 -10.88 -4.67
N ILE A 93 7.40 -10.20 -5.66
CA ILE A 93 6.73 -9.93 -6.94
C ILE A 93 6.30 -11.20 -7.69
N CYS A 94 7.06 -12.30 -7.58
CA CYS A 94 6.70 -13.58 -8.18
C CYS A 94 5.35 -14.10 -7.66
N GLN A 95 5.11 -14.05 -6.35
CA GLN A 95 3.83 -14.46 -5.77
C GLN A 95 2.69 -13.53 -6.17
N VAL A 96 2.96 -12.22 -6.32
CA VAL A 96 1.96 -11.27 -6.82
C VAL A 96 1.52 -11.66 -8.24
N ILE A 97 2.48 -11.96 -9.12
CA ILE A 97 2.20 -12.39 -10.49
C ILE A 97 1.41 -13.71 -10.51
N GLU A 98 1.84 -14.71 -9.72
CA GLU A 98 1.14 -16.00 -9.61
C GLU A 98 -0.30 -15.83 -9.11
N GLU A 99 -0.52 -15.00 -8.08
CA GLU A 99 -1.87 -14.69 -7.59
C GLU A 99 -2.71 -13.99 -8.67
N LEU A 100 -2.15 -13.03 -9.41
CA LEU A 100 -2.81 -12.35 -10.53
C LEU A 100 -3.23 -13.32 -11.64
N ASP A 101 -2.33 -14.21 -12.08
CA ASP A 101 -2.62 -15.20 -13.13
C ASP A 101 -3.72 -16.19 -12.69
N SER A 102 -3.84 -16.45 -11.39
CA SER A 102 -4.91 -17.30 -10.83
C SER A 102 -6.29 -16.62 -10.79
N ILE A 103 -6.35 -15.29 -10.98
CA ILE A 103 -7.59 -14.52 -10.97
C ILE A 103 -8.21 -14.62 -12.36
N LYS A 104 -9.24 -15.46 -12.47
CA LYS A 104 -10.05 -15.54 -13.68
C LYS A 104 -10.82 -14.23 -13.86
N VAL A 105 -10.58 -13.56 -14.98
CA VAL A 105 -11.46 -12.51 -15.49
C VAL A 105 -12.69 -13.21 -16.05
N LYS A 106 -13.88 -12.86 -15.56
CA LYS A 106 -15.15 -13.35 -16.11
C LYS A 106 -15.51 -12.59 -17.37
#